data_AF-A0A2T4V7U4-F1
#
_entry.id   AF-A0A2T4V7U4-F1
#
_cell.length_a   1.000
_cell.length_b   1.000
_cell.length_c   1.000
_cell.angle_alpha   90.00
_cell.angle_beta   90.00
_cell.angle_gamma   90.00
#
_symmetry.space_group_name_H-M   'P 1'
#
loop_
_entity.id
_entity.type
_entity.pdbx_description
1 polymer ?
#
loop_
_entity_poly.entity_id
_entity_poly.type
_entity_poly.pdbx_seq_one_letter_code
_entity_poly.pdbx_strand_id
1 'polypeptide(L)'
;MARHEVEALWALVSGELDAEARARVEAHVAGCDSCAQRLAEVRESRALLRVAREQPPEVRWAEVDDRVLTMATQRFARLEHRPRWPWMLAAMGACAAVLALVLLRPGPTPRPVEETVVAQPAETTAPASTTQVEGEATASVLEADGAERTLQEGAGLKAGSAVRTPARGSTRLRLPDASLMQVSADSEVVLSRIAADDVHLRVTRGRIAVQASHAERRGFVVEADGLRVFVVGTVFSVERTPQGPAVSVLEGKVRVEAEDQPSSFATAGQRVELRASEHAWRRRPLSAQDQRAFEALGVRVKTASTARPPAPAPMPVKKPTPSQAPETDPRASAMRSALVPGAKNAVLPMPAPPSPAGEESTRAPEQAWPLLPVLRVVEERFLAHARSAVSTRLCESFQEGLGEIAEQSRVPASREEARYLRARCYQTRSAPTQAEAEYRLYLKEFPQGRWSEEARGALGP
;
A
#
# COMPACT_ATOMS: atom_id res chain seq x y z
N MET A 1 17.08 42.59 11.94
CA MET A 1 17.13 43.17 10.59
C MET A 1 17.65 42.17 9.55
N ALA A 2 18.81 41.54 9.74
CA ALA A 2 19.39 40.58 8.76
C ALA A 2 18.49 39.42 8.28
N ARG A 3 17.53 38.92 9.09
CA ARG A 3 16.60 37.84 8.69
C ARG A 3 15.54 38.32 7.69
N HIS A 4 14.96 39.50 7.91
CA HIS A 4 13.95 40.08 6.99
C HIS A 4 14.56 40.48 5.65
N GLU A 5 15.84 40.86 5.63
CA GLU A 5 16.58 41.18 4.40
C GLU A 5 16.81 39.92 3.53
N VAL A 6 17.20 38.79 4.15
CA VAL A 6 17.41 37.53 3.40
C VAL A 6 16.11 36.98 2.81
N GLU A 7 15.00 37.08 3.54
CA GLU A 7 13.68 36.65 3.08
C GLU A 7 13.20 37.48 1.88
N ALA A 8 13.39 38.81 1.92
CA ALA A 8 13.06 39.71 0.82
C ALA A 8 13.89 39.43 -0.46
N LEU A 9 15.17 39.07 -0.32
CA LEU A 9 16.02 38.68 -1.45
C LEU A 9 15.56 37.35 -2.09
N TRP A 10 15.16 36.37 -1.29
CA TRP A 10 14.59 35.12 -1.80
C TRP A 10 13.24 35.33 -2.49
N ALA A 11 12.36 36.17 -1.93
CA ALA A 11 11.09 36.54 -2.55
C ALA A 11 11.29 37.29 -3.89
N LEU A 12 12.29 38.18 -3.96
CA LEU A 12 12.68 38.87 -5.19
C LEU A 12 13.12 37.90 -6.28
N VAL A 13 13.98 36.94 -5.95
CA VAL A 13 14.47 35.92 -6.91
C VAL A 13 13.39 34.91 -7.27
N SER A 14 12.42 34.67 -6.38
CA SER A 14 11.28 33.78 -6.63
C SER A 14 10.16 34.41 -7.44
N GLY A 15 10.16 35.74 -7.59
CA GLY A 15 9.10 36.47 -8.29
C GLY A 15 7.82 36.62 -7.45
N GLU A 16 7.92 36.51 -6.13
CA GLU A 16 6.78 36.51 -5.20
C GLU A 16 6.47 37.92 -4.65
N LEU A 17 7.33 38.91 -4.93
CA LEU A 17 7.10 40.30 -4.56
C LEU A 17 6.15 41.00 -5.54
N ASP A 18 5.22 41.79 -5.00
CA ASP A 18 4.46 42.75 -5.80
C ASP A 18 5.38 43.82 -6.43
N ALA A 19 4.86 44.58 -7.40
CA ALA A 19 5.66 45.53 -8.16
C ALA A 19 6.29 46.64 -7.30
N GLU A 20 5.61 47.07 -6.23
CA GLU A 20 6.07 48.14 -5.35
C GLU A 20 7.16 47.63 -4.40
N ALA A 21 6.95 46.48 -3.78
CA ALA A 21 7.92 45.79 -2.93
C ALA A 21 9.16 45.40 -3.73
N ARG A 22 8.99 44.92 -4.96
CA ARG A 22 10.10 44.63 -5.87
C ARG A 22 10.96 45.85 -6.12
N ALA A 23 10.36 46.99 -6.49
CA ALA A 23 11.09 48.22 -6.78
C ALA A 23 11.86 48.73 -5.54
N ARG A 24 11.26 48.64 -4.35
CA ARG A 24 11.94 49.00 -3.08
C ARG A 24 13.16 48.13 -2.82
N VAL A 25 13.03 46.82 -2.97
CA VAL A 25 14.13 45.87 -2.72
C VAL A 25 15.24 46.03 -3.77
N GLU A 26 14.89 46.21 -5.05
CA GLU A 26 15.87 46.45 -6.12
C GLU A 26 16.64 47.76 -5.91
N ALA A 27 15.95 48.84 -5.51
CA ALA A 27 16.60 50.12 -5.18
C ALA A 27 17.55 49.99 -3.98
N HIS A 28 17.16 49.25 -2.95
CA HIS A 28 18.01 49.00 -1.79
C HIS A 28 19.26 48.18 -2.16
N VAL A 29 19.09 47.12 -2.94
CA VAL A 29 20.21 46.28 -3.41
C VAL A 29 21.19 47.08 -4.27
N ALA A 30 20.69 48.01 -5.09
CA ALA A 30 21.54 48.89 -5.90
C ALA A 30 22.41 49.84 -5.06
N GLY A 31 21.99 50.16 -3.82
CA GLY A 31 22.71 51.05 -2.91
C GLY A 31 23.49 50.36 -1.79
N CYS A 32 23.50 49.03 -1.71
CA CYS A 32 24.13 48.28 -0.63
C CYS A 32 24.90 47.06 -1.14
N ASP A 33 26.24 47.14 -1.10
CA ASP A 33 27.14 46.09 -1.60
C ASP A 33 26.93 44.74 -0.89
N SER A 34 26.66 44.75 0.42
CA SER A 34 26.43 43.50 1.17
C SER A 34 25.14 42.78 0.74
N CYS A 35 24.10 43.53 0.40
CA CYS A 35 22.85 42.98 -0.12
C CYS A 35 23.00 42.53 -1.58
N ALA A 36 23.81 43.23 -2.38
CA ALA A 36 24.15 42.81 -3.73
C ALA A 36 24.91 41.48 -3.76
N GLN A 37 25.88 41.30 -2.84
CA GLN A 37 26.64 40.05 -2.71
C GLN A 37 25.74 38.88 -2.29
N ARG A 38 24.86 39.09 -1.29
CA ARG A 38 23.88 38.07 -0.87
C ARG A 38 22.88 37.72 -1.98
N LEU A 39 22.45 38.69 -2.78
CA LEU A 39 21.58 38.42 -3.91
C LEU A 39 22.25 37.53 -4.96
N ALA A 40 23.56 37.69 -5.17
CA ALA A 40 24.34 36.83 -6.06
C ALA A 40 24.39 35.38 -5.54
N GLU A 41 24.65 35.18 -4.23
CA GLU A 41 24.66 33.86 -3.58
C GLU A 41 23.29 33.15 -3.68
N VAL A 42 22.19 33.90 -3.49
CA VAL A 42 20.82 33.37 -3.63
C VAL A 42 20.53 32.97 -5.08
N ARG A 43 20.96 33.77 -6.06
CA ARG A 43 20.81 33.44 -7.49
C ARG A 43 21.59 32.20 -7.89
N GLU A 44 22.82 32.05 -7.40
CA GLU A 44 23.66 30.87 -7.63
C GLU A 44 23.05 29.61 -7.02
N SER A 45 22.60 29.69 -5.76
CA SER A 45 21.90 28.60 -5.07
C SER A 45 20.65 28.14 -5.85
N ARG A 46 19.87 29.08 -6.39
CA ARG A 46 18.70 28.75 -7.21
C ARG A 46 19.07 28.16 -8.57
N ALA A 47 20.15 28.61 -9.18
CA ALA A 47 20.65 28.03 -10.42
C ALA A 47 21.06 26.56 -10.22
N LEU A 48 21.75 26.25 -9.11
CA LEU A 48 22.09 24.87 -8.73
C LEU A 48 20.85 24.01 -8.49
N LEU A 49 19.85 24.52 -7.77
CA LEU A 49 18.59 23.81 -7.54
C LEU A 49 17.80 23.55 -8.83
N ARG A 50 17.88 24.45 -9.82
CA ARG A 50 17.26 24.25 -11.13
C ARG A 50 17.93 23.11 -11.90
N VAL A 51 19.26 23.08 -11.93
CA VAL A 51 20.04 21.99 -12.55
C VAL A 51 19.74 20.65 -11.86
N ALA A 52 19.67 20.63 -10.53
CA ALA A 52 19.32 19.43 -9.76
C ALA A 52 17.88 18.95 -10.01
N ARG A 53 16.93 19.85 -10.33
CA ARG A 53 15.55 19.49 -10.70
C ARG A 53 15.44 18.98 -12.13
N GLU A 54 16.28 19.48 -13.04
CA GLU A 54 16.31 19.06 -14.45
C GLU A 54 16.96 17.67 -14.63
N GLN A 55 17.74 17.22 -13.65
CA GLN A 55 18.20 15.83 -13.54
C GLN A 55 17.30 15.08 -12.56
N PRO A 56 16.18 14.49 -13.02
CA PRO A 56 15.42 13.58 -12.17
C PRO A 56 16.37 12.47 -11.70
N PRO A 57 16.37 12.09 -10.42
CA PRO A 57 17.11 10.93 -9.99
C PRO A 57 16.68 9.74 -10.85
N GLU A 58 17.62 8.89 -11.25
CA GLU A 58 17.32 7.60 -11.85
C GLU A 58 16.65 6.71 -10.79
N VAL A 59 15.38 6.99 -10.50
CA VAL A 59 14.54 6.11 -9.73
C VAL A 59 14.25 4.93 -10.65
N ARG A 60 14.83 3.79 -10.33
CA ARG A 60 14.51 2.51 -10.96
C ARG A 60 13.10 2.13 -10.54
N TRP A 61 12.10 2.75 -11.17
CA TRP A 61 10.68 2.50 -10.89
C TRP A 61 10.37 1.01 -10.97
N ALA A 62 11.06 0.24 -11.81
CA ALA A 62 10.95 -1.22 -11.83
C ALA A 62 11.34 -1.90 -10.51
N GLU A 63 12.39 -1.46 -9.81
CA GLU A 63 12.80 -2.00 -8.50
C GLU A 63 11.90 -1.50 -7.37
N VAL A 64 11.41 -0.26 -7.48
CA VAL A 64 10.42 0.29 -6.54
C VAL A 64 9.09 -0.44 -6.69
N ASP A 65 8.64 -0.64 -7.93
CA ASP A 65 7.46 -1.42 -8.27
C ASP A 65 7.65 -2.86 -7.80
N ASP A 66 8.79 -3.50 -8.03
CA ASP A 66 9.03 -4.87 -7.55
C ASP A 66 9.04 -4.94 -6.02
N ARG A 67 9.59 -3.92 -5.33
CA ARG A 67 9.49 -3.78 -3.86
C ARG A 67 8.05 -3.57 -3.37
N VAL A 68 7.27 -2.72 -4.04
CA VAL A 68 5.88 -2.45 -3.69
C VAL A 68 5.02 -3.68 -3.99
N LEU A 69 5.29 -4.37 -5.11
CA LEU A 69 4.63 -5.60 -5.52
C LEU A 69 4.97 -6.75 -4.56
N THR A 70 6.21 -6.86 -4.09
CA THR A 70 6.62 -7.86 -3.09
C THR A 70 6.05 -7.56 -1.70
N MET A 71 5.96 -6.29 -1.30
CA MET A 71 5.24 -5.91 -0.06
C MET A 71 3.75 -6.25 -0.16
N ALA A 72 3.13 -6.04 -1.33
CA ALA A 72 1.75 -6.43 -1.58
C ALA A 72 1.58 -7.96 -1.54
N THR A 73 2.45 -8.74 -2.20
CA THR A 73 2.38 -10.21 -2.14
C THR A 73 2.59 -10.74 -0.73
N GLN A 74 3.49 -10.16 0.06
CA GLN A 74 3.66 -10.53 1.48
C GLN A 74 2.41 -10.23 2.31
N ARG A 75 1.72 -9.10 2.06
CA ARG A 75 0.45 -8.78 2.74
C ARG A 75 -0.65 -9.76 2.35
N PHE A 76 -0.72 -10.18 1.08
CA PHE A 76 -1.62 -11.25 0.64
C PHE A 76 -1.25 -12.63 1.22
N ALA A 77 0.04 -12.95 1.35
CA ALA A 77 0.52 -14.19 1.97
C ALA A 77 0.20 -14.27 3.47
N ARG A 78 0.13 -13.13 4.19
CA ARG A 78 -0.36 -13.13 5.59
C ARG A 78 -1.84 -13.48 5.70
N LEU A 79 -2.66 -13.14 4.71
CA LEU A 79 -4.06 -13.57 4.64
C LEU A 79 -4.19 -15.07 4.30
N GLU A 80 -3.17 -15.65 3.68
CA GLU A 80 -3.06 -17.07 3.30
C GLU A 80 -2.83 -17.98 4.53
N HIS A 81 -2.25 -17.46 5.61
CA HIS A 81 -2.00 -18.20 6.86
C HIS A 81 -3.16 -18.12 7.88
N ARG A 82 -4.39 -18.38 7.43
CA ARG A 82 -5.40 -18.98 8.30
C ARG A 82 -5.39 -20.48 8.06
N PRO A 83 -4.71 -21.29 8.90
CA PRO A 83 -4.76 -22.74 8.76
C PRO A 83 -6.20 -23.18 8.99
N ARG A 84 -6.91 -23.50 7.91
CA ARG A 84 -8.14 -24.28 7.99
C ARG A 84 -7.71 -25.70 8.35
N TRP A 85 -7.87 -26.04 9.63
CA TRP A 85 -7.99 -27.38 10.24
C TRP A 85 -6.79 -27.85 11.12
N PRO A 86 -7.00 -28.09 12.45
CA PRO A 86 -7.16 -29.48 12.94
C PRO A 86 -8.43 -29.78 13.80
N TRP A 87 -9.34 -28.83 14.05
CA TRP A 87 -10.55 -29.06 14.88
C TRP A 87 -11.75 -29.77 14.23
N MET A 88 -11.89 -29.85 12.90
CA MET A 88 -12.99 -30.63 12.28
C MET A 88 -12.87 -32.16 12.51
N LEU A 89 -11.71 -32.69 12.94
CA LEU A 89 -11.61 -34.09 13.37
C LEU A 89 -11.99 -34.25 14.85
N ALA A 90 -11.72 -33.24 15.68
CA ALA A 90 -12.13 -33.22 17.08
C ALA A 90 -13.66 -33.09 17.25
N ALA A 91 -14.33 -32.31 16.40
CA ALA A 91 -15.79 -32.17 16.41
C ALA A 91 -16.52 -33.46 16.00
N MET A 92 -15.95 -34.22 15.06
CA MET A 92 -16.54 -35.49 14.59
C MET A 92 -16.42 -36.60 15.64
N GLY A 93 -15.31 -36.64 16.40
CA GLY A 93 -15.12 -37.55 17.53
C GLY A 93 -16.05 -37.24 18.72
N ALA A 94 -16.28 -35.95 19.00
CA ALA A 94 -17.18 -35.52 20.08
C ALA A 94 -18.64 -35.89 19.81
N CYS A 95 -19.13 -35.74 18.57
CA CYS A 95 -20.51 -36.11 18.21
C CYS A 95 -20.77 -37.62 18.30
N ALA A 96 -19.78 -38.46 17.94
CA ALA A 96 -19.93 -39.92 18.05
C ALA A 96 -19.98 -40.41 19.51
N ALA A 97 -19.18 -39.81 20.40
CA ALA A 97 -19.19 -40.14 21.82
C ALA A 97 -20.49 -39.70 22.52
N VAL A 98 -21.05 -38.53 22.16
CA VAL A 98 -22.34 -38.08 22.69
C VAL A 98 -23.49 -38.95 22.17
N LEU A 99 -23.48 -39.36 20.90
CA LEU A 99 -24.51 -40.25 20.34
C LEU A 99 -24.49 -41.64 20.99
N ALA A 100 -23.30 -42.19 21.26
CA ALA A 100 -23.17 -43.45 21.99
C ALA A 100 -23.66 -43.33 23.45
N LEU A 101 -23.37 -42.21 24.13
CA LEU A 101 -23.82 -41.99 25.50
C LEU A 101 -25.35 -41.78 25.61
N VAL A 102 -25.97 -41.22 24.57
CA VAL A 102 -27.43 -41.01 24.49
C VAL A 102 -28.17 -42.32 24.18
N LEU A 103 -27.61 -43.19 23.33
CA LEU A 103 -28.21 -44.49 23.01
C LEU A 103 -28.10 -45.53 24.14
N LEU A 104 -27.14 -45.38 25.07
CA LEU A 104 -26.95 -46.28 26.21
C LEU A 104 -27.67 -45.84 27.51
N ARG A 105 -28.41 -44.72 27.52
CA ARG A 105 -29.19 -44.31 28.70
C ARG A 105 -30.64 -44.79 28.60
N PRO A 106 -31.19 -45.46 29.64
CA PRO A 106 -32.63 -45.74 29.70
C PRO A 106 -33.40 -44.41 29.77
N GLY A 107 -34.39 -44.26 28.86
CA GLY A 107 -35.05 -42.98 28.60
C GLY A 107 -35.80 -42.41 29.80
N PRO A 108 -35.61 -41.12 30.14
CA PRO A 108 -36.46 -40.45 31.11
C PRO A 108 -37.81 -40.10 30.48
N THR A 109 -38.88 -40.40 31.20
CA THR A 109 -40.26 -40.04 30.85
C THR A 109 -40.40 -38.51 30.70
N PRO A 110 -41.01 -38.00 29.61
CA PRO A 110 -41.18 -36.57 29.43
C PRO A 110 -42.20 -36.00 30.43
N ARG A 111 -41.77 -35.00 31.21
CA ARG A 111 -42.68 -34.06 31.89
C ARG A 111 -42.88 -32.84 30.98
N PRO A 112 -44.09 -32.26 30.91
CA PRO A 112 -44.32 -31.03 30.18
C PRO A 112 -43.64 -29.88 30.92
N VAL A 113 -42.79 -29.11 30.23
CA VAL A 113 -42.23 -27.86 30.76
C VAL A 113 -42.90 -26.72 30.01
N GLU A 114 -43.61 -25.89 30.77
CA GLU A 114 -44.20 -24.62 30.34
C GLU A 114 -43.13 -23.70 29.75
N GLU A 115 -43.36 -23.28 28.52
CA GLU A 115 -42.51 -22.37 27.77
C GLU A 115 -42.74 -20.94 28.29
N THR A 116 -41.92 -20.54 29.26
CA THR A 116 -41.85 -19.13 29.68
C THR A 116 -40.96 -18.38 28.71
N VAL A 117 -41.58 -17.64 27.79
CA VAL A 117 -40.90 -16.69 26.89
C VAL A 117 -40.26 -15.59 27.72
N VAL A 118 -38.95 -15.67 27.94
CA VAL A 118 -38.15 -14.56 28.45
C VAL A 118 -37.67 -13.74 27.26
N ALA A 119 -38.25 -12.55 27.10
CA ALA A 119 -37.79 -11.54 26.16
C ALA A 119 -36.35 -11.14 26.50
N GLN A 120 -35.44 -11.30 25.53
CA GLN A 120 -34.12 -10.69 25.61
C GLN A 120 -34.24 -9.16 25.47
N PRO A 121 -33.58 -8.36 26.32
CA PRO A 121 -33.59 -6.92 26.21
C PRO A 121 -32.91 -6.48 24.91
N ALA A 122 -33.54 -5.57 24.20
CA ALA A 122 -32.95 -4.86 23.08
C ALA A 122 -31.73 -4.07 23.56
N GLU A 123 -30.53 -4.57 23.26
CA GLU A 123 -29.32 -3.77 23.32
C GLU A 123 -29.46 -2.62 22.32
N THR A 124 -29.41 -1.42 22.89
CA THR A 124 -29.47 -0.14 22.21
C THR A 124 -28.34 -0.04 21.19
N THR A 125 -28.70 -0.08 19.92
CA THR A 125 -27.80 0.11 18.78
C THR A 125 -27.33 1.57 18.72
N ALA A 126 -26.04 1.77 18.99
CA ALA A 126 -25.28 2.89 18.43
C ALA A 126 -25.40 2.87 16.89
N PRO A 127 -25.32 4.02 16.19
CA PRO A 127 -25.78 4.14 14.81
C PRO A 127 -25.04 3.17 13.88
N ALA A 128 -25.81 2.34 13.20
CA ALA A 128 -25.34 1.28 12.33
C ALA A 128 -24.51 1.85 11.16
N SER A 129 -23.31 1.30 10.98
CA SER A 129 -22.51 1.38 9.76
C SER A 129 -23.28 0.72 8.61
N THR A 130 -24.20 1.46 7.99
CA THR A 130 -25.14 0.93 7.01
C THR A 130 -24.66 1.32 5.62
N THR A 131 -24.71 0.39 4.66
CA THR A 131 -24.45 0.71 3.25
C THR A 131 -25.55 1.66 2.77
N GLN A 132 -25.17 2.81 2.19
CA GLN A 132 -26.12 3.83 1.76
C GLN A 132 -26.15 3.94 0.22
N VAL A 133 -27.33 4.17 -0.33
CA VAL A 133 -27.52 4.49 -1.74
C VAL A 133 -27.16 5.96 -1.99
N GLU A 134 -26.30 6.23 -2.96
CA GLU A 134 -25.94 7.59 -3.40
C GLU A 134 -26.61 7.91 -4.75
N GLY A 135 -27.38 9.01 -4.80
CA GLY A 135 -28.05 9.51 -6.01
C GLY A 135 -29.33 8.76 -6.42
N GLU A 136 -29.89 9.13 -7.58
CA GLU A 136 -31.10 8.51 -8.14
C GLU A 136 -30.87 7.03 -8.44
N ALA A 137 -31.50 6.16 -7.65
CA ALA A 137 -31.44 4.73 -7.83
C ALA A 137 -32.60 4.24 -8.69
N THR A 138 -32.26 3.55 -9.78
CA THR A 138 -33.20 2.82 -10.64
C THR A 138 -33.21 1.32 -10.31
N ALA A 139 -32.72 0.95 -9.13
CA ALA A 139 -32.47 -0.42 -8.70
C ALA A 139 -33.54 -0.90 -7.70
N SER A 140 -33.72 -2.21 -7.60
CA SER A 140 -34.46 -2.85 -6.50
C SER A 140 -33.49 -3.56 -5.56
N VAL A 141 -33.94 -3.80 -4.33
CA VAL A 141 -33.26 -4.64 -3.35
C VAL A 141 -34.20 -5.75 -2.94
N LEU A 142 -33.69 -6.97 -3.01
CA LEU A 142 -34.27 -8.16 -2.39
C LEU A 142 -33.62 -8.32 -1.03
N GLU A 143 -34.38 -8.14 0.04
CA GLU A 143 -33.91 -8.33 1.40
C GLU A 143 -33.74 -9.81 1.75
N ALA A 144 -33.04 -10.10 2.85
CA ALA A 144 -32.81 -11.47 3.30
C ALA A 144 -34.11 -12.22 3.69
N ASP A 145 -35.17 -11.47 4.00
CA ASP A 145 -36.53 -11.99 4.26
C ASP A 145 -37.34 -12.25 2.97
N GLY A 146 -36.77 -11.97 1.80
CA GLY A 146 -37.39 -12.14 0.50
C GLY A 146 -38.26 -10.96 0.04
N ALA A 147 -38.35 -9.87 0.81
CA ALA A 147 -39.07 -8.68 0.39
C ALA A 147 -38.29 -7.93 -0.70
N GLU A 148 -38.94 -7.65 -1.84
CA GLU A 148 -38.37 -6.79 -2.88
C GLU A 148 -38.88 -5.35 -2.73
N ARG A 149 -37.96 -4.39 -2.68
CA ARG A 149 -38.24 -2.96 -2.56
C ARG A 149 -37.44 -2.13 -3.55
N THR A 150 -38.04 -1.08 -4.11
CA THR A 150 -37.30 -0.10 -4.90
C THR A 150 -36.31 0.64 -4.01
N LEU A 151 -35.06 0.78 -4.46
CA LEU A 151 -34.05 1.52 -3.73
C LEU A 151 -34.34 3.02 -3.82
N GLN A 152 -34.27 3.69 -2.67
CA GLN A 152 -34.30 5.15 -2.58
C GLN A 152 -32.95 5.66 -2.12
N GLU A 153 -32.63 6.89 -2.46
CA GLU A 153 -31.41 7.56 -2.00
C GLU A 153 -31.36 7.58 -0.45
N GLY A 154 -30.18 7.34 0.11
CA GLY A 154 -29.97 7.26 1.56
C GLY A 154 -30.52 5.99 2.22
N ALA A 155 -31.19 5.10 1.49
CA ALA A 155 -31.67 3.84 2.05
C ALA A 155 -30.49 2.96 2.54
N GLY A 156 -30.62 2.48 3.77
CA GLY A 156 -29.68 1.57 4.38
C GLY A 156 -29.87 0.12 3.93
N LEU A 157 -28.78 -0.53 3.49
CA LEU A 157 -28.73 -1.95 3.13
C LEU A 157 -28.03 -2.78 4.19
N LYS A 158 -28.55 -3.98 4.43
CA LYS A 158 -28.03 -4.93 5.41
C LYS A 158 -27.23 -6.03 4.71
N ALA A 159 -26.43 -6.75 5.49
CA ALA A 159 -25.83 -7.97 5.01
C ALA A 159 -26.93 -9.00 4.65
N GLY A 160 -26.73 -9.72 3.55
CA GLY A 160 -27.70 -10.67 3.00
C GLY A 160 -28.62 -10.10 1.93
N SER A 161 -28.77 -8.77 1.82
CA SER A 161 -29.59 -8.15 0.78
C SER A 161 -28.94 -8.32 -0.62
N ALA A 162 -29.75 -8.51 -1.65
CA ALA A 162 -29.33 -8.56 -3.05
C ALA A 162 -29.81 -7.30 -3.78
N VAL A 163 -28.89 -6.56 -4.38
CA VAL A 163 -29.16 -5.36 -5.17
C VAL A 163 -29.29 -5.75 -6.64
N ARG A 164 -30.40 -5.36 -7.28
CA ARG A 164 -30.74 -5.66 -8.67
C ARG A 164 -30.93 -4.38 -9.47
N THR A 165 -30.29 -4.29 -10.62
CA THR A 165 -30.46 -3.17 -11.56
C THR A 165 -31.15 -3.64 -12.84
N PRO A 166 -32.08 -2.85 -13.40
CA PRO A 166 -32.71 -3.17 -14.68
C PRO A 166 -31.75 -2.91 -15.85
N ALA A 167 -32.18 -3.28 -17.07
CA ALA A 167 -31.35 -3.25 -18.28
C ALA A 167 -30.78 -1.87 -18.66
N ARG A 168 -31.36 -0.77 -18.16
CA ARG A 168 -30.87 0.60 -18.38
C ARG A 168 -30.66 1.38 -17.09
N GLY A 169 -30.71 0.71 -15.95
CA GLY A 169 -30.55 1.33 -14.63
C GLY A 169 -29.17 1.08 -14.05
N SER A 170 -28.70 1.96 -13.17
CA SER A 170 -27.49 1.72 -12.39
C SER A 170 -27.68 2.36 -11.03
N THR A 171 -26.89 1.92 -10.04
CA THR A 171 -26.95 2.51 -8.70
C THR A 171 -25.57 2.57 -8.09
N ARG A 172 -25.32 3.61 -7.30
CA ARG A 172 -24.09 3.78 -6.54
C ARG A 172 -24.37 3.55 -5.07
N LEU A 173 -23.50 2.77 -4.43
CA LEU A 173 -23.60 2.38 -3.04
C LEU A 173 -22.32 2.76 -2.31
N ARG A 174 -22.47 3.44 -1.17
CA ARG A 174 -21.40 3.70 -0.21
C ARG A 174 -21.38 2.57 0.82
N LEU A 175 -20.29 1.82 0.86
CA LEU A 175 -20.08 0.74 1.82
C LEU A 175 -19.57 1.31 3.16
N PRO A 176 -19.76 0.60 4.30
CA PRO A 176 -19.38 1.07 5.64
C PRO A 176 -17.87 1.20 5.85
N ASP A 177 -17.06 0.60 4.99
CA ASP A 177 -15.61 0.74 4.97
C ASP A 177 -15.14 1.97 4.18
N ALA A 178 -16.06 2.88 3.82
CA ALA A 178 -15.85 4.05 2.96
C ALA A 178 -15.51 3.73 1.50
N SER A 179 -15.69 2.48 1.05
CA SER A 179 -15.59 2.12 -0.38
C SER A 179 -16.84 2.57 -1.15
N LEU A 180 -16.65 2.88 -2.44
CA LEU A 180 -17.75 3.19 -3.37
C LEU A 180 -17.94 2.04 -4.34
N MET A 181 -19.17 1.58 -4.52
CA MET A 181 -19.53 0.54 -5.48
C MET A 181 -20.57 1.07 -6.45
N GLN A 182 -20.27 0.98 -7.75
CA GLN A 182 -21.22 1.19 -8.83
C GLN A 182 -21.73 -0.17 -9.31
N VAL A 183 -23.03 -0.41 -9.18
CA VAL A 183 -23.71 -1.56 -9.79
C VAL A 183 -24.17 -1.15 -11.18
N SER A 184 -23.64 -1.81 -12.21
CA SER A 184 -23.94 -1.49 -13.62
C SER A 184 -25.36 -1.94 -13.98
N ALA A 185 -25.81 -1.65 -15.21
CA ALA A 185 -27.08 -2.17 -15.70
C ALA A 185 -27.11 -3.70 -15.81
N ASP A 186 -28.31 -4.27 -15.74
CA ASP A 186 -28.57 -5.71 -15.82
C ASP A 186 -27.68 -6.54 -14.87
N SER A 187 -27.51 -6.06 -13.64
CA SER A 187 -26.58 -6.62 -12.67
C SER A 187 -27.28 -6.99 -11.37
N GLU A 188 -26.79 -8.05 -10.75
CA GLU A 188 -27.25 -8.50 -9.43
C GLU A 188 -26.03 -8.79 -8.56
N VAL A 189 -26.02 -8.17 -7.37
CA VAL A 189 -24.96 -8.33 -6.39
C VAL A 189 -25.56 -8.60 -5.02
N VAL A 190 -25.09 -9.68 -4.39
CA VAL A 190 -25.46 -10.07 -3.02
C VAL A 190 -24.42 -9.53 -2.06
N LEU A 191 -24.89 -8.83 -1.03
CA LEU A 191 -24.04 -8.24 0.00
C LEU A 191 -23.83 -9.23 1.15
N SER A 192 -23.11 -10.33 0.88
CA SER A 192 -22.94 -11.46 1.81
C SER A 192 -22.44 -11.04 3.21
N ARG A 193 -21.49 -10.10 3.26
CA ARG A 193 -21.06 -9.44 4.50
C ARG A 193 -20.77 -7.97 4.25
N ILE A 194 -21.22 -7.14 5.17
CA ILE A 194 -20.99 -5.70 5.11
C ILE A 194 -20.65 -5.20 6.51
N ALA A 195 -19.37 -5.16 6.84
CA ALA A 195 -18.84 -4.55 8.05
C ALA A 195 -17.73 -3.56 7.67
N ALA A 196 -17.43 -2.61 8.56
CA ALA A 196 -16.36 -1.64 8.33
C ALA A 196 -14.98 -2.31 8.14
N ASP A 197 -14.79 -3.51 8.69
CA ASP A 197 -13.52 -4.25 8.67
C ASP A 197 -13.57 -5.60 7.92
N ASP A 198 -14.73 -6.03 7.41
CA ASP A 198 -14.89 -7.25 6.60
C ASP A 198 -16.02 -7.06 5.59
N VAL A 199 -15.67 -6.97 4.31
CA VAL A 199 -16.62 -6.80 3.20
C VAL A 199 -16.53 -8.02 2.30
N HIS A 200 -17.66 -8.68 2.07
CA HIS A 200 -17.78 -9.81 1.17
C HIS A 200 -18.97 -9.63 0.24
N LEU A 201 -18.70 -9.49 -1.05
CA LEU A 201 -19.68 -9.24 -2.10
C LEU A 201 -19.72 -10.44 -3.04
N ARG A 202 -20.90 -10.81 -3.55
CA ARG A 202 -21.06 -11.86 -4.55
C ARG A 202 -21.80 -11.34 -5.76
N VAL A 203 -21.13 -11.33 -6.92
CA VAL A 203 -21.71 -10.94 -8.20
C VAL A 203 -22.37 -12.17 -8.82
N THR A 204 -23.70 -12.23 -8.77
CA THR A 204 -24.48 -13.32 -9.38
C THR A 204 -24.74 -13.06 -10.85
N ARG A 205 -24.83 -11.78 -11.26
CA ARG A 205 -25.03 -11.37 -12.65
C ARG A 205 -24.43 -10.00 -12.94
N GLY A 206 -23.97 -9.83 -14.18
CA GLY A 206 -23.59 -8.53 -14.72
C GLY A 206 -22.26 -8.06 -14.16
N ARG A 207 -22.20 -6.79 -13.78
CA ARG A 207 -20.95 -6.08 -13.51
C ARG A 207 -21.07 -5.10 -12.35
N ILE A 208 -20.04 -5.09 -11.52
CA ILE A 208 -19.81 -4.04 -10.55
C ILE A 208 -18.47 -3.36 -10.82
N ALA A 209 -18.38 -2.08 -10.47
CA ALA A 209 -17.11 -1.37 -10.35
C ALA A 209 -16.99 -0.88 -8.91
N VAL A 210 -15.80 -0.99 -8.33
CA VAL A 210 -15.54 -0.66 -6.94
C VAL A 210 -14.29 0.22 -6.86
N GLN A 211 -14.42 1.34 -6.15
CA GLN A 211 -13.30 2.10 -5.61
C GLN A 211 -13.16 1.71 -4.13
N ALA A 212 -12.25 0.78 -3.86
CA ALA A 212 -12.02 0.28 -2.52
C ALA A 212 -11.21 1.30 -1.71
N SER A 213 -11.68 1.62 -0.51
CA SER A 213 -10.93 2.48 0.41
C SER A 213 -9.61 1.82 0.81
N HIS A 214 -8.63 2.64 1.22
CA HIS A 214 -7.36 2.19 1.79
C HIS A 214 -7.46 1.88 3.29
N ALA A 215 -8.67 1.70 3.82
CA ALA A 215 -8.87 1.40 5.24
C ALA A 215 -8.23 0.07 5.63
N GLU A 216 -7.65 0.01 6.84
CA GLU A 216 -7.18 -1.26 7.38
C GLU A 216 -8.38 -2.14 7.74
N ARG A 217 -8.49 -3.30 7.08
CA ARG A 217 -9.61 -4.23 7.23
C ARG A 217 -9.09 -5.67 7.20
N ARG A 218 -9.85 -6.59 7.82
CA ARG A 218 -9.58 -8.03 7.82
C ARG A 218 -9.68 -8.61 6.40
N GLY A 219 -10.61 -8.10 5.59
CA GLY A 219 -10.78 -8.56 4.22
C GLY A 219 -11.70 -7.69 3.38
N PHE A 220 -11.39 -7.62 2.08
CA PHE A 220 -12.33 -7.19 1.06
C PHE A 220 -12.29 -8.23 -0.05
N VAL A 221 -13.38 -8.99 -0.16
CA VAL A 221 -13.50 -10.11 -1.08
C VAL A 221 -14.70 -9.88 -2.00
N VAL A 222 -14.48 -10.05 -3.30
CA VAL A 222 -15.55 -10.13 -4.29
C VAL A 222 -15.52 -11.52 -4.91
N GLU A 223 -16.67 -12.18 -4.93
CA GLU A 223 -16.86 -13.50 -5.53
C GLU A 223 -17.68 -13.38 -6.82
N ALA A 224 -17.25 -14.02 -7.89
CA ALA A 224 -18.01 -14.14 -9.13
C ALA A 224 -17.75 -15.52 -9.75
N ASP A 225 -18.75 -16.40 -9.77
CA ASP A 225 -18.64 -17.70 -10.46
C ASP A 225 -17.40 -18.54 -10.07
N GLY A 226 -17.13 -18.67 -8.76
CA GLY A 226 -15.96 -19.39 -8.24
C GLY A 226 -14.64 -18.59 -8.27
N LEU A 227 -14.61 -17.42 -8.92
CA LEU A 227 -13.50 -16.48 -8.85
C LEU A 227 -13.59 -15.64 -7.58
N ARG A 228 -12.56 -15.69 -6.73
CA ARG A 228 -12.41 -14.83 -5.55
C ARG A 228 -11.37 -13.74 -5.81
N VAL A 229 -11.73 -12.52 -5.45
CA VAL A 229 -10.98 -11.30 -5.74
C VAL A 229 -10.64 -10.60 -4.43
N PHE A 230 -9.36 -10.51 -4.08
CA PHE A 230 -8.89 -9.93 -2.82
C PHE A 230 -8.24 -8.56 -3.05
N VAL A 231 -8.64 -7.57 -2.23
CA VAL A 231 -8.34 -6.15 -2.46
C VAL A 231 -7.88 -5.44 -1.19
N VAL A 232 -6.88 -4.55 -1.32
CA VAL A 232 -6.34 -3.75 -0.19
C VAL A 232 -6.56 -2.23 -0.39
N GLY A 233 -6.91 -1.77 -1.59
CA GLY A 233 -7.13 -0.35 -1.91
C GLY A 233 -6.91 -0.12 -3.40
N THR A 234 -7.91 -0.43 -4.21
CA THR A 234 -7.80 -0.44 -5.68
C THR A 234 -9.07 0.09 -6.33
N VAL A 235 -8.93 0.52 -7.58
CA VAL A 235 -10.08 0.78 -8.46
C VAL A 235 -10.17 -0.37 -9.45
N PHE A 236 -11.23 -1.17 -9.35
CA PHE A 236 -11.39 -2.39 -10.12
C PHE A 236 -12.85 -2.67 -10.48
N SER A 237 -13.06 -3.48 -11.51
CA SER A 237 -14.37 -3.97 -11.93
C SER A 237 -14.36 -5.48 -11.94
N VAL A 238 -15.45 -6.07 -11.47
CA VAL A 238 -15.72 -7.51 -11.54
C VAL A 238 -16.95 -7.72 -12.38
N GLU A 239 -16.85 -8.62 -13.34
CA GLU A 239 -17.91 -8.96 -14.25
C GLU A 239 -18.09 -10.47 -14.31
N ARG A 240 -19.34 -10.93 -14.31
CA ARG A 240 -19.69 -12.31 -14.61
C ARG A 240 -20.25 -12.38 -16.02
N THR A 241 -19.50 -12.98 -16.94
CA THR A 241 -19.94 -13.23 -18.32
C THR A 241 -20.28 -14.70 -18.53
N PRO A 242 -21.03 -15.06 -19.59
CA PRO A 242 -21.24 -16.46 -19.96
C PRO A 242 -19.95 -17.24 -20.29
N GLN A 243 -18.87 -16.53 -20.63
CA GLN A 243 -17.56 -17.12 -20.94
C GLN A 243 -16.71 -17.37 -19.68
N GLY A 244 -17.19 -16.90 -18.53
CA GLY A 244 -16.56 -16.95 -17.24
C GLY A 244 -16.40 -15.57 -16.59
N PRO A 245 -15.95 -15.52 -15.33
CA PRO A 245 -15.77 -14.30 -14.59
C PRO A 245 -14.49 -13.56 -15.02
N ALA A 246 -14.53 -12.24 -14.92
CA ALA A 246 -13.44 -11.36 -15.31
C ALA A 246 -13.23 -10.23 -14.30
N VAL A 247 -11.98 -9.83 -14.12
CA VAL A 247 -11.56 -8.74 -13.23
C VAL A 247 -10.71 -7.76 -14.03
N SER A 248 -11.12 -6.51 -14.05
CA SER A 248 -10.41 -5.40 -14.68
C SER A 248 -9.88 -4.45 -13.62
N VAL A 249 -8.61 -4.04 -13.68
CA VAL A 249 -7.99 -3.16 -12.69
C VAL A 249 -7.57 -1.86 -13.35
N LEU A 250 -8.10 -0.74 -12.85
CA LEU A 250 -7.69 0.59 -13.30
C LEU A 250 -6.49 1.09 -12.48
N GLU A 251 -6.51 0.90 -11.16
CA GLU A 251 -5.47 1.37 -10.25
C GLU A 251 -5.16 0.31 -9.18
N GLY A 252 -3.88 0.12 -8.90
CA GLY A 252 -3.38 -0.82 -7.88
C GLY A 252 -3.22 -2.26 -8.38
N LYS A 253 -3.34 -3.22 -7.46
CA LYS A 253 -3.14 -4.65 -7.71
C LYS A 253 -4.17 -5.48 -6.96
N VAL A 254 -4.72 -6.46 -7.66
CA VAL A 254 -5.75 -7.35 -7.16
C VAL A 254 -5.25 -8.79 -7.25
N ARG A 255 -5.41 -9.56 -6.16
CA ARG A 255 -5.16 -11.00 -6.17
C ARG A 255 -6.45 -11.70 -6.59
N VAL A 256 -6.34 -12.60 -7.55
CA VAL A 256 -7.44 -13.43 -8.00
C VAL A 256 -7.12 -14.90 -7.74
N GLU A 257 -8.10 -15.62 -7.23
CA GLU A 257 -8.04 -17.05 -6.96
C GLU A 257 -9.23 -17.73 -7.60
N ALA A 258 -8.99 -18.88 -8.21
CA ALA A 258 -10.03 -19.78 -8.67
C ALA A 258 -9.73 -21.17 -8.14
N GLU A 259 -10.76 -22.00 -8.01
CA GLU A 259 -10.58 -23.41 -7.66
C GLU A 259 -9.70 -24.10 -8.72
N ASP A 260 -8.79 -24.96 -8.26
CA ASP A 260 -7.84 -25.71 -9.10
C ASP A 260 -6.90 -24.88 -9.98
N GLN A 261 -6.71 -23.59 -9.67
CA GLN A 261 -5.71 -22.75 -10.32
C GLN A 261 -4.79 -22.04 -9.33
N PRO A 262 -3.51 -21.84 -9.71
CA PRO A 262 -2.62 -21.01 -8.91
C PRO A 262 -3.15 -19.59 -8.84
N SER A 263 -2.99 -18.96 -7.68
CA SER A 263 -3.33 -17.55 -7.48
C SER A 263 -2.65 -16.69 -8.56
N SER A 264 -3.40 -15.79 -9.16
CA SER A 264 -2.90 -14.83 -10.15
C SER A 264 -3.08 -13.41 -9.64
N PHE A 265 -2.44 -12.47 -10.31
CA PHE A 265 -2.58 -11.05 -10.00
C PHE A 265 -2.99 -10.28 -11.26
N ALA A 266 -3.88 -9.32 -11.07
CA ALA A 266 -4.22 -8.29 -12.04
C ALA A 266 -3.65 -6.94 -11.57
N THR A 267 -2.96 -6.23 -12.46
CA THR A 267 -2.43 -4.89 -12.18
C THR A 267 -3.14 -3.82 -13.01
N ALA A 268 -2.89 -2.55 -12.71
CA ALA A 268 -3.42 -1.42 -13.46
C ALA A 268 -3.29 -1.60 -15.00
N GLY A 269 -4.38 -1.32 -15.72
CA GLY A 269 -4.48 -1.46 -17.17
C GLY A 269 -4.74 -2.88 -17.67
N GLN A 270 -4.86 -3.86 -16.78
CA GLN A 270 -5.08 -5.26 -17.14
C GLN A 270 -6.50 -5.73 -16.81
N ARG A 271 -6.97 -6.66 -17.63
CA ARG A 271 -8.13 -7.50 -17.43
C ARG A 271 -7.69 -8.96 -17.35
N VAL A 272 -8.07 -9.64 -16.30
CA VAL A 272 -7.83 -11.08 -16.10
C VAL A 272 -9.16 -11.81 -16.17
N GLU A 273 -9.23 -12.81 -17.03
CA GLU A 273 -10.44 -13.60 -17.27
C GLU A 273 -10.16 -15.06 -16.96
N LEU A 274 -11.10 -15.69 -16.28
CA LEU A 274 -11.12 -17.13 -16.09
C LEU A 274 -11.99 -17.74 -17.20
N ARG A 275 -11.37 -18.43 -18.17
CA ARG A 275 -12.11 -19.16 -19.20
C ARG A 275 -12.65 -20.46 -18.62
N ALA A 276 -13.96 -20.56 -18.45
CA ALA A 276 -14.60 -21.78 -17.93
C ALA A 276 -14.28 -23.03 -18.77
N SER A 277 -14.13 -22.88 -20.09
CA SER A 277 -13.83 -24.00 -21.00
C SER A 277 -12.38 -24.50 -20.93
N GLU A 278 -11.44 -23.64 -20.54
CA GLU A 278 -9.99 -23.92 -20.62
C GLU A 278 -9.33 -24.00 -19.24
N HIS A 279 -10.05 -23.66 -18.17
CA HIS A 279 -9.54 -23.55 -16.81
C HIS A 279 -8.20 -22.79 -16.76
N ALA A 280 -8.11 -21.70 -17.54
CA ALA A 280 -6.88 -20.95 -17.72
C ALA A 280 -7.12 -19.44 -17.60
N TRP A 281 -6.15 -18.75 -17.01
CA TRP A 281 -6.11 -17.29 -16.96
C TRP A 281 -5.80 -16.70 -18.34
N ARG A 282 -6.64 -15.79 -18.82
CA ARG A 282 -6.36 -14.93 -19.98
C ARG A 282 -6.15 -13.50 -19.52
N ARG A 283 -5.05 -12.89 -19.97
CA ARG A 283 -4.76 -11.48 -19.72
C ARG A 283 -5.07 -10.67 -20.97
N ARG A 284 -5.86 -9.61 -20.81
CA ARG A 284 -6.25 -8.68 -21.89
C ARG A 284 -6.07 -7.23 -21.41
N PRO A 285 -5.93 -6.26 -22.32
CA PRO A 285 -6.07 -4.86 -21.97
C PRO A 285 -7.51 -4.54 -21.54
N LEU A 286 -7.70 -3.42 -20.83
CA LEU A 286 -9.03 -2.93 -20.46
C LEU A 286 -9.91 -2.71 -21.69
N SER A 287 -11.16 -3.16 -21.62
CA SER A 287 -12.17 -2.95 -22.66
C SER A 287 -12.84 -1.58 -22.53
N ALA A 288 -13.50 -1.11 -23.60
CA ALA A 288 -14.32 0.11 -23.56
C ALA A 288 -15.51 0.00 -22.59
N GLN A 289 -15.97 -1.21 -22.28
CA GLN A 289 -17.00 -1.43 -21.27
C GLN A 289 -16.42 -1.24 -19.86
N ASP A 290 -15.16 -1.64 -19.64
CA ASP A 290 -14.47 -1.45 -18.35
C ASP A 290 -14.26 0.03 -18.08
N GLN A 291 -13.82 0.78 -19.09
CA GLN A 291 -13.65 2.23 -19.00
C GLN A 291 -14.96 2.93 -18.62
N ARG A 292 -16.08 2.58 -19.26
CA ARG A 292 -17.40 3.12 -18.91
C ARG A 292 -17.82 2.80 -17.48
N ALA A 293 -17.49 1.61 -16.98
CA ALA A 293 -17.78 1.23 -15.60
C ALA A 293 -16.97 2.08 -14.59
N PHE A 294 -15.71 2.41 -14.90
CA PHE A 294 -14.88 3.29 -14.08
C PHE A 294 -15.31 4.77 -14.16
N GLU A 295 -15.72 5.23 -15.33
CA GLU A 295 -16.29 6.57 -15.51
C GLU A 295 -17.59 6.74 -14.72
N ALA A 296 -18.43 5.69 -14.68
CA ALA A 296 -19.67 5.69 -13.88
C ALA A 296 -19.41 5.75 -12.36
N LEU A 297 -18.24 5.31 -11.88
CA LEU A 297 -17.79 5.55 -10.51
C LEU A 297 -17.31 6.99 -10.26
N GLY A 298 -17.12 7.79 -11.30
CA GLY A 298 -16.51 9.12 -11.20
C GLY A 298 -14.97 9.12 -11.23
N VAL A 299 -14.34 7.98 -11.53
CA VAL A 299 -12.88 7.88 -11.65
C VAL A 299 -12.49 8.09 -13.12
N ARG A 300 -11.76 9.17 -13.42
CA ARG A 300 -11.29 9.43 -14.79
C ARG A 300 -10.14 8.50 -15.16
N VAL A 301 -10.36 7.66 -16.16
CA VAL A 301 -9.30 6.90 -16.84
C VAL A 301 -8.40 7.92 -17.55
N LYS A 302 -7.14 8.06 -17.12
CA LYS A 302 -6.11 8.73 -17.94
C LYS A 302 -5.84 7.81 -19.12
N THR A 303 -6.54 8.00 -20.23
CA THR A 303 -6.19 7.34 -21.48
C THR A 303 -4.80 7.82 -21.89
N ALA A 304 -3.81 6.93 -21.85
CA ALA A 304 -2.57 7.13 -22.58
C ALA A 304 -2.93 7.18 -24.07
N SER A 305 -3.13 8.40 -24.56
CA SER A 305 -3.28 8.69 -25.98
C SER A 305 -1.93 8.53 -26.68
N THR A 306 -1.48 7.29 -26.84
CA THR A 306 -0.49 6.94 -27.88
C THR A 306 -1.24 6.64 -29.17
N ALA A 307 -1.74 7.70 -29.80
CA ALA A 307 -2.10 7.71 -31.21
C ALA A 307 -1.68 9.06 -31.79
N ARG A 308 -0.37 9.22 -31.97
CA ARG A 308 0.14 10.13 -33.00
C ARG A 308 -0.36 9.55 -34.34
N PRO A 309 -1.03 10.31 -35.21
CA PRO A 309 -1.36 9.83 -36.55
C PRO A 309 -0.10 9.30 -37.23
N PRO A 310 -0.12 8.16 -37.93
CA PRO A 310 1.03 7.69 -38.67
C PRO A 310 1.42 8.78 -39.68
N ALA A 311 2.67 9.25 -39.57
CA ALA A 311 3.25 10.12 -40.56
C ALA A 311 3.18 9.42 -41.94
N PRO A 312 2.88 10.14 -43.03
CA PRO A 312 2.85 9.55 -44.36
C PRO A 312 4.22 8.93 -44.69
N ALA A 313 4.19 7.71 -45.21
CA ALA A 313 5.39 6.94 -45.53
C ALA A 313 6.27 7.69 -46.55
N PRO A 314 7.59 7.75 -46.35
CA PRO A 314 8.50 8.32 -47.34
C PRO A 314 8.53 7.42 -48.59
N MET A 315 8.31 8.03 -49.75
CA MET A 315 8.39 7.37 -51.06
C MET A 315 9.81 6.83 -51.33
N PRO A 316 9.96 5.71 -52.04
CA PRO A 316 11.27 5.12 -52.32
C PRO A 316 12.02 5.96 -53.37
N VAL A 317 13.10 6.62 -52.94
CA VAL A 317 14.07 7.25 -53.83
C VAL A 317 14.96 6.14 -54.42
N LYS A 318 14.98 6.06 -55.75
CA LYS A 318 15.80 5.14 -56.54
C LYS A 318 17.28 5.38 -56.28
N LYS A 319 18.04 4.30 -56.04
CA LYS A 319 19.51 4.27 -56.03
C LYS A 319 20.06 4.71 -57.40
N PRO A 320 21.07 5.58 -57.46
CA PRO A 320 22.04 5.59 -58.53
C PRO A 320 23.30 4.81 -58.14
N THR A 321 23.76 3.97 -59.05
CA THR A 321 25.09 3.31 -59.06
C THR A 321 25.78 3.75 -60.36
N PRO A 322 27.11 3.65 -60.52
CA PRO A 322 28.22 4.13 -59.70
C PRO A 322 29.08 5.16 -60.48
N SER A 323 30.01 5.88 -59.84
CA SER A 323 31.21 6.35 -60.55
C SER A 323 32.39 6.62 -59.61
N GLN A 324 33.40 5.77 -59.80
CA GLN A 324 34.84 6.02 -59.77
C GLN A 324 35.52 6.62 -58.52
N ALA A 325 36.43 5.79 -57.98
CA ALA A 325 37.61 6.22 -57.25
C ALA A 325 38.55 7.07 -58.14
N PRO A 326 39.50 7.78 -57.53
CA PRO A 326 40.87 7.31 -57.71
C PRO A 326 41.67 7.21 -56.41
N GLU A 327 42.65 6.33 -56.50
CA GLU A 327 43.73 6.03 -55.56
C GLU A 327 44.52 7.26 -55.12
N THR A 328 45.06 7.23 -53.90
CA THR A 328 46.46 7.63 -53.64
C THR A 328 46.93 7.03 -52.30
N ASP A 329 47.83 6.05 -52.45
CA ASP A 329 49.11 5.79 -51.79
C ASP A 329 49.31 5.93 -50.25
N PRO A 330 50.03 4.99 -49.60
CA PRO A 330 50.04 4.79 -48.15
C PRO A 330 51.27 5.41 -47.48
N ARG A 331 51.09 6.05 -46.31
CA ARG A 331 52.18 6.28 -45.35
C ARG A 331 51.68 6.28 -43.91
N ALA A 332 52.35 5.47 -43.09
CA ALA A 332 52.46 5.53 -41.62
C ALA A 332 51.15 5.29 -40.84
N SER A 333 51.08 4.61 -39.71
CA SER A 333 52.02 4.06 -38.74
C SER A 333 51.19 3.05 -37.92
N ALA A 334 51.66 1.81 -37.73
CA ALA A 334 52.30 1.38 -36.50
C ALA A 334 51.52 1.72 -35.20
N MET A 335 50.84 0.74 -34.59
CA MET A 335 51.33 0.00 -33.41
C MET A 335 50.20 -0.77 -32.69
N ARG A 336 50.48 -2.08 -32.54
CA ARG A 336 50.37 -2.89 -31.32
C ARG A 336 48.99 -3.11 -30.68
N SER A 337 48.47 -4.32 -30.90
CA SER A 337 47.76 -5.08 -29.86
C SER A 337 48.67 -6.22 -29.41
N ALA A 338 48.96 -6.27 -28.11
CA ALA A 338 49.58 -7.42 -27.44
C ALA A 338 48.65 -7.88 -26.31
N LEU A 339 48.36 -9.18 -26.34
CA LEU A 339 47.67 -9.98 -25.34
C LEU A 339 48.27 -9.85 -23.94
N VAL A 340 47.44 -10.06 -22.90
CA VAL A 340 47.81 -10.89 -21.73
C VAL A 340 46.59 -11.70 -21.26
N PRO A 341 46.76 -12.96 -20.78
CA PRO A 341 45.70 -13.94 -20.54
C PRO A 341 45.29 -14.07 -19.06
N GLY A 342 44.29 -14.93 -18.81
CA GLY A 342 43.53 -14.99 -17.57
C GLY A 342 44.18 -15.63 -16.34
N ALA A 343 43.42 -15.55 -15.24
CA ALA A 343 43.67 -16.25 -13.98
C ALA A 343 42.34 -16.78 -13.43
N LYS A 344 42.30 -18.09 -13.22
CA LYS A 344 41.27 -18.81 -12.48
C LYS A 344 41.53 -18.61 -11.00
N ASN A 345 40.49 -18.37 -10.19
CA ASN A 345 40.46 -18.79 -8.80
C ASN A 345 39.02 -19.07 -8.37
N ALA A 346 38.82 -20.30 -7.90
CA ALA A 346 37.62 -20.78 -7.27
C ALA A 346 37.63 -20.35 -5.79
N VAL A 347 36.49 -19.88 -5.29
CA VAL A 347 36.21 -19.73 -3.85
C VAL A 347 34.87 -20.42 -3.60
N LEU A 348 34.90 -21.41 -2.70
CA LEU A 348 33.75 -22.14 -2.19
C LEU A 348 32.95 -21.27 -1.19
N PRO A 349 31.62 -21.41 -1.09
CA PRO A 349 30.82 -20.68 -0.12
C PRO A 349 30.87 -21.33 1.28
N MET A 350 31.09 -20.53 2.32
CA MET A 350 30.91 -20.95 3.73
C MET A 350 29.42 -20.90 4.13
N PRO A 351 28.96 -21.80 5.02
CA PRO A 351 27.58 -21.87 5.48
C PRO A 351 27.27 -20.87 6.61
N ALA A 352 26.01 -20.42 6.66
CA ALA A 352 25.46 -19.50 7.66
C ALA A 352 25.30 -20.17 9.05
N PRO A 353 25.46 -19.42 10.17
CA PRO A 353 25.19 -19.93 11.51
C PRO A 353 23.69 -19.94 11.86
N PRO A 354 23.23 -20.86 12.73
CA PRO A 354 21.82 -21.01 13.10
C PRO A 354 21.35 -19.97 14.13
N SER A 355 20.10 -19.54 14.00
CA SER A 355 19.39 -18.77 15.04
C SER A 355 19.00 -19.68 16.22
N PRO A 356 19.15 -19.25 17.48
CA PRO A 356 18.50 -19.90 18.59
C PRO A 356 17.07 -19.35 18.76
N ALA A 357 16.13 -20.28 18.88
CA ALA A 357 14.84 -20.07 19.50
C ALA A 357 15.02 -19.82 21.01
N GLY A 358 14.15 -18.99 21.57
CA GLY A 358 14.00 -18.79 23.01
C GLY A 358 12.62 -18.20 23.28
N GLU A 359 11.70 -19.06 23.68
CA GLU A 359 10.42 -18.69 24.29
C GLU A 359 10.68 -18.01 25.63
N GLU A 360 10.02 -16.88 25.90
CA GLU A 360 9.48 -16.67 27.24
C GLU A 360 8.25 -15.76 27.24
N SER A 361 7.15 -16.36 27.69
CA SER A 361 5.89 -15.75 28.07
C SER A 361 6.04 -15.15 29.48
N THR A 362 5.54 -13.94 29.73
CA THR A 362 4.52 -13.69 30.77
C THR A 362 4.10 -12.21 30.89
N ARG A 363 2.77 -12.04 31.03
CA ARG A 363 2.00 -10.92 31.62
C ARG A 363 1.96 -9.56 30.91
N ALA A 364 0.86 -9.37 30.19
CA ALA A 364 0.28 -8.07 29.88
C ALA A 364 -0.29 -7.37 31.14
N PRO A 365 -0.24 -6.04 31.23
CA PRO A 365 -1.30 -5.26 31.84
C PRO A 365 -2.28 -4.77 30.76
N GLU A 366 -3.56 -4.83 31.13
CA GLU A 366 -4.71 -4.42 30.35
C GLU A 366 -4.72 -2.91 30.04
N GLN A 367 -5.41 -2.57 28.94
CA GLN A 367 -5.82 -1.23 28.49
C GLN A 367 -4.75 -0.40 27.78
N ALA A 368 -4.34 -0.89 26.60
CA ALA A 368 -3.57 -0.15 25.61
C ALA A 368 -4.50 0.29 24.45
N TRP A 369 -4.71 1.61 24.33
CA TRP A 369 -5.50 2.31 23.30
C TRP A 369 -5.26 1.79 21.86
N PRO A 370 -6.26 1.77 20.95
CA PRO A 370 -6.17 1.15 19.61
C PRO A 370 -5.14 1.76 18.63
N LEU A 371 -4.34 2.75 19.03
CA LEU A 371 -3.31 3.38 18.19
C LEU A 371 -1.89 2.81 18.38
N LEU A 372 -1.66 2.03 19.45
CA LEU A 372 -0.34 1.45 19.74
C LEU A 372 0.22 0.53 18.64
N PRO A 373 -0.60 -0.29 17.93
CA PRO A 373 -0.08 -1.12 16.84
C PRO A 373 0.44 -0.31 15.65
N VAL A 374 -0.23 0.81 15.32
CA VAL A 374 0.15 1.68 14.21
C VAL A 374 1.38 2.50 14.57
N LEU A 375 1.42 3.09 15.77
CA LEU A 375 2.58 3.83 16.27
C LEU A 375 3.84 2.96 16.27
N ARG A 376 3.72 1.71 16.73
CA ARG A 376 4.80 0.73 16.72
C ARG A 376 5.36 0.49 15.31
N VAL A 377 4.52 0.33 14.29
CA VAL A 377 4.98 0.08 12.91
C VAL A 377 5.72 1.30 12.33
N VAL A 378 5.27 2.51 12.63
CA VAL A 378 5.90 3.74 12.15
C VAL A 378 7.26 3.96 12.82
N GLU A 379 7.30 3.86 14.15
CA GLU A 379 8.53 4.00 14.94
C GLU A 379 9.54 2.91 14.59
N GLU A 380 9.13 1.64 14.45
CA GLU A 380 10.02 0.54 14.04
C GLU A 380 10.66 0.80 12.68
N ARG A 381 9.91 1.38 11.73
CA ARG A 381 10.46 1.73 10.41
C ARG A 381 11.46 2.89 10.50
N PHE A 382 11.15 3.92 11.28
CA PHE A 382 12.09 5.02 11.52
C PHE A 382 13.38 4.51 12.17
N LEU A 383 13.26 3.70 13.22
CA LEU A 383 14.40 3.15 13.96
C LEU A 383 15.25 2.22 13.08
N ALA A 384 14.63 1.44 12.18
CA ALA A 384 15.37 0.63 11.21
C ALA A 384 16.25 1.49 10.28
N HIS A 385 15.74 2.63 9.80
CA HIS A 385 16.52 3.56 8.99
C HIS A 385 17.61 4.26 9.82
N ALA A 386 17.27 4.76 11.00
CA ALA A 386 18.23 5.40 11.90
C ALA A 386 19.38 4.46 12.26
N ARG A 387 19.10 3.18 12.54
CA ARG A 387 20.10 2.15 12.83
C ARG A 387 21.09 1.97 11.68
N SER A 388 20.62 1.99 10.43
CA SER A 388 21.49 1.90 9.25
C SER A 388 22.35 3.15 9.04
N ALA A 389 21.87 4.32 9.49
CA ALA A 389 22.56 5.59 9.34
C ALA A 389 23.47 5.95 10.53
N VAL A 390 23.36 5.27 11.68
CA VAL A 390 23.97 5.68 12.95
C VAL A 390 25.50 5.76 12.91
N SER A 391 26.16 4.93 12.11
CA SER A 391 27.61 4.91 11.93
C SER A 391 28.11 5.86 10.84
N THR A 392 27.19 6.57 10.17
CA THR A 392 27.51 7.49 9.07
C THR A 392 27.28 8.94 9.51
N ARG A 393 27.82 9.91 8.74
CA ARG A 393 27.50 11.33 8.95
C ARG A 393 26.02 11.67 8.73
N LEU A 394 25.23 10.76 8.15
CA LEU A 394 23.79 10.93 7.95
C LEU A 394 22.98 10.74 9.24
N CYS A 395 23.59 10.33 10.35
CA CYS A 395 22.85 10.14 11.61
C CYS A 395 22.23 11.46 12.13
N GLU A 396 22.80 12.62 11.75
CA GLU A 396 22.30 13.94 12.14
C GLU A 396 20.85 14.19 11.70
N SER A 397 20.44 13.71 10.53
CA SER A 397 19.06 13.88 10.05
C SER A 397 18.03 13.12 10.88
N PHE A 398 18.47 12.17 11.70
CA PHE A 398 17.61 11.36 12.57
C PHE A 398 17.64 11.83 14.03
N GLN A 399 18.52 12.76 14.38
CA GLN A 399 18.80 13.08 15.78
C GLN A 399 17.61 13.69 16.53
N GLU A 400 16.83 14.53 15.85
CA GLU A 400 15.61 15.14 16.41
C GLU A 400 14.51 14.09 16.61
N GLY A 401 14.23 13.27 15.58
CA GLY A 401 13.22 12.20 15.66
C GLY A 401 13.60 11.10 16.66
N LEU A 402 14.89 10.78 16.80
CA LEU A 402 15.36 9.86 17.85
C LEU A 402 15.11 10.44 19.24
N GLY A 403 15.23 11.75 19.42
CA GLY A 403 14.89 12.42 20.68
C GLY A 403 13.40 12.34 21.00
N GLU A 404 12.56 12.64 20.02
CA GLU A 404 11.10 12.58 20.17
C GLU A 404 10.62 11.17 20.54
N ILE A 405 11.10 10.14 19.85
CA ILE A 405 10.74 8.74 20.14
C ILE A 405 11.26 8.32 21.52
N ALA A 406 12.50 8.69 21.88
CA ALA A 406 13.07 8.36 23.20
C ALA A 406 12.25 8.93 24.36
N GLU A 407 11.69 10.14 24.19
CA GLU A 407 10.98 10.86 25.24
C GLU A 407 9.47 10.56 25.27
N GLN A 408 8.83 10.43 24.11
CA GLN A 408 7.37 10.46 23.99
C GLN A 408 6.75 9.13 23.57
N SER A 409 7.53 8.19 23.04
CA SER A 409 6.96 6.91 22.58
C SER A 409 6.31 6.16 23.73
N ARG A 410 5.15 5.55 23.44
CA ARG A 410 4.45 4.67 24.40
C ARG A 410 4.91 3.22 24.30
N VAL A 411 5.81 2.92 23.35
CA VAL A 411 6.35 1.58 23.11
C VAL A 411 7.74 1.49 23.77
N PRO A 412 7.90 0.73 24.86
CA PRO A 412 9.17 0.70 25.61
C PRO A 412 10.38 0.30 24.76
N ALA A 413 10.20 -0.67 23.85
CA ALA A 413 11.24 -1.10 22.93
C ALA A 413 11.70 0.01 21.97
N SER A 414 10.77 0.83 21.46
CA SER A 414 11.10 1.97 20.60
C SER A 414 11.89 3.03 21.37
N ARG A 415 11.46 3.36 22.61
CA ARG A 415 12.16 4.33 23.47
C ARG A 415 13.59 3.91 23.74
N GLU A 416 13.77 2.64 24.14
CA GLU A 416 15.06 2.08 24.45
C GLU A 416 16.01 2.19 23.27
N GLU A 417 15.57 1.72 22.10
CA GLU A 417 16.39 1.75 20.89
C GLU A 417 16.70 3.18 20.43
N ALA A 418 15.70 4.06 20.44
CA ALA A 418 15.86 5.45 20.04
C ALA A 418 16.92 6.15 20.89
N ARG A 419 16.87 5.94 22.21
CA ARG A 419 17.80 6.58 23.15
C ARG A 419 19.23 6.11 22.95
N TYR A 420 19.42 4.80 22.76
CA TYR A 420 20.73 4.24 22.46
C TYR A 420 21.28 4.73 21.10
N LEU A 421 20.46 4.74 20.04
CA LEU A 421 20.87 5.23 18.72
C LEU A 421 21.23 6.72 18.73
N ARG A 422 20.53 7.54 19.53
CA ARG A 422 20.84 8.96 19.73
C ARG A 422 22.22 9.14 20.36
N ALA A 423 22.54 8.37 21.40
CA ALA A 423 23.85 8.38 22.05
C ALA A 423 24.99 7.99 21.07
N ARG A 424 24.76 6.91 20.29
CA ARG A 424 25.69 6.46 19.24
C ARG A 424 25.94 7.53 18.19
N CYS A 425 24.91 8.24 17.74
CA CYS A 425 25.09 9.33 16.78
C CYS A 425 25.96 10.46 17.33
N TYR A 426 25.74 10.90 18.58
CA TYR A 426 26.62 11.89 19.22
C TYR A 426 28.08 11.40 19.30
N GLN A 427 28.29 10.12 19.59
CA GLN A 427 29.62 9.51 19.62
C GLN A 427 30.27 9.52 18.23
N THR A 428 29.54 9.11 17.18
CA THR A 428 30.02 9.13 15.78
C THR A 428 30.32 10.55 15.28
N ARG A 429 29.61 11.55 15.80
CA ARG A 429 29.83 12.97 15.49
C ARG A 429 30.97 13.62 16.29
N SER A 430 31.70 12.85 17.08
CA SER A 430 32.76 13.36 17.96
C SER A 430 32.25 14.42 18.95
N ALA A 431 31.03 14.24 19.47
CA ALA A 431 30.45 15.06 20.52
C ALA A 431 30.38 14.29 21.86
N PRO A 432 31.53 14.10 22.54
CA PRO A 432 31.67 13.14 23.64
C PRO A 432 30.81 13.49 24.86
N THR A 433 30.69 14.78 25.21
CA THR A 433 29.91 15.22 26.37
C THR A 433 28.41 14.90 26.21
N GLN A 434 27.89 15.08 25.00
CA GLN A 434 26.49 14.79 24.68
C GLN A 434 26.24 13.28 24.59
N ALA A 435 27.20 12.54 24.01
CA ALA A 435 27.14 11.08 23.97
C ALA A 435 27.13 10.49 25.39
N GLU A 436 28.02 10.97 26.26
CA GLU A 436 28.13 10.54 27.64
C GLU A 436 26.85 10.84 28.43
N ALA A 437 26.27 12.03 28.24
CA ALA A 437 24.99 12.41 28.84
C ALA A 437 23.86 11.46 28.41
N GLU A 438 23.75 11.14 27.11
CA GLU A 438 22.71 10.23 26.62
C GLU A 438 22.94 8.77 27.05
N TYR A 439 24.18 8.28 27.10
CA TYR A 439 24.47 6.93 27.61
C TYR A 439 24.14 6.81 29.10
N ARG A 440 24.40 7.85 29.91
CA ARG A 440 23.96 7.87 31.32
C ARG A 440 22.45 7.89 31.45
N LEU A 441 21.75 8.67 30.62
CA LEU A 441 20.29 8.68 30.59
C LEU A 441 19.72 7.32 30.18
N TYR A 442 20.30 6.70 29.15
CA TYR A 442 19.95 5.34 28.72
C TYR A 442 20.09 4.33 29.86
N LEU A 443 21.23 4.30 30.55
CA LEU A 443 21.47 3.36 31.67
C LEU A 443 20.57 3.62 32.89
N LYS A 444 20.18 4.88 33.11
CA LYS A 444 19.22 5.24 34.16
C LYS A 444 17.81 4.71 33.84
N GLU A 445 17.41 4.80 32.58
CA GLU A 445 16.06 4.42 32.13
C GLU A 445 15.94 2.92 31.84
N PHE A 446 17.00 2.31 31.31
CA PHE A 446 17.08 0.91 30.88
C PHE A 446 18.34 0.23 31.46
N PRO A 447 18.43 0.03 32.78
CA PRO A 447 19.64 -0.49 33.44
C PRO A 447 20.01 -1.92 33.01
N GLN A 448 19.01 -2.71 32.60
CA GLN A 448 19.15 -4.06 32.05
C GLN A 448 18.77 -4.11 30.55
N GLY A 449 18.82 -2.96 29.87
CA GLY A 449 18.49 -2.85 28.47
C GLY A 449 19.42 -3.69 27.58
N ARG A 450 18.97 -3.97 26.36
CA ARG A 450 19.66 -4.73 25.31
C ARG A 450 21.07 -4.21 25.03
N TRP A 451 21.30 -2.91 25.17
CA TRP A 451 22.59 -2.25 24.92
C TRP A 451 23.27 -1.73 26.19
N SER A 452 22.86 -2.20 27.37
CA SER A 452 23.41 -1.74 28.65
C SER A 452 24.92 -2.01 28.80
N GLU A 453 25.40 -3.18 28.37
CA GLU A 453 26.84 -3.49 28.38
C GLU A 453 27.65 -2.54 27.49
N GLU A 454 27.18 -2.29 26.26
CA GLU A 454 27.86 -1.40 25.31
C GLU A 454 27.83 0.06 25.79
N ALA A 455 26.71 0.50 26.36
CA ALA A 455 26.57 1.83 26.94
C ALA A 455 27.50 2.05 28.14
N ARG A 456 27.67 1.05 29.02
CA ARG A 456 28.67 1.11 30.10
C ARG A 456 30.09 1.16 29.55
N GLY A 457 30.40 0.34 28.55
CA GLY A 457 31.70 0.35 27.87
C GLY A 457 32.02 1.71 27.23
N ALA A 458 31.01 2.43 26.72
CA ALA A 458 31.17 3.74 26.11
C ALA A 458 31.44 4.88 27.13
N LEU A 459 31.07 4.70 28.40
CA LEU A 459 31.33 5.67 29.48
C LEU A 459 32.73 5.53 30.10
N GLY A 460 33.45 4.45 29.78
CA GLY A 460 34.72 4.11 30.42
C GLY A 460 34.54 3.42 31.79
N PRO A 461 35.64 2.92 32.37
CA PRO A 461 35.64 2.21 33.66
C PRO A 461 35.36 3.12 34.87
#